data_AF-A0A349GNV2-F1
#
_entry.id   AF-A0A349GNV2-F1
#
_cell.length_a   1.000
_cell.length_b   1.000
_cell.length_c   1.000
_cell.angle_alpha   90.00
_cell.angle_beta   90.00
_cell.angle_gamma   90.00
#
_symmetry.space_group_name_H-M   'P 1'
#
loop_
_entity.id
_entity.type
_entity.pdbx_description
1 polymer ?
#
loop_
_entity_poly.entity_id
_entity_poly.type
_entity_poly.pdbx_seq_one_letter_code
_entity_poly.pdbx_strand_id
1 'polypeptide(L)'
;ILVVLDNSTTAMTGHQPHPGTGKTMMGNVVDKVSIKKILEAVGVAKIAEANPLNLDEAINAVKSVADVKGVRAVIFKSPCIAVSKPSGLFAVDTEKCISCKKCIRELGCPAIVIKDGKASIENSLCFGCSVCTQVCPVNAIGGMK
;
A
#
# COMPACT_ATOMS: atom_id res chain seq x y z
N ILE A 1 -8.09 -7.90 -15.28
CA ILE A 1 -8.15 -6.70 -14.41
C ILE A 1 -6.89 -5.93 -14.66
N LEU A 2 -6.98 -4.62 -14.91
CA LEU A 2 -5.83 -3.74 -14.81
C LEU A 2 -5.68 -3.29 -13.35
N VAL A 3 -4.53 -3.54 -12.72
CA VAL A 3 -4.24 -3.04 -11.37
C VAL A 3 -3.21 -1.93 -11.48
N VAL A 4 -3.60 -0.72 -11.10
CA VAL A 4 -2.73 0.45 -11.08
C VAL A 4 -2.29 0.71 -9.65
N LEU A 5 -0.98 0.76 -9.42
CA LEU A 5 -0.39 1.16 -8.14
C LEU A 5 0.07 2.62 -8.25
N ASP A 6 -0.82 3.57 -7.94
CA ASP A 6 -0.51 5.01 -7.98
C ASP A 6 0.12 5.46 -6.67
N ASN A 7 1.45 5.48 -6.65
CA ASN A 7 2.25 6.04 -5.56
C ASN A 7 2.59 7.53 -5.72
N SER A 8 2.05 8.17 -6.77
CA SER A 8 2.24 9.58 -7.12
C SER A 8 3.71 10.02 -7.25
N THR A 9 4.63 9.09 -7.55
CA THR A 9 6.05 9.37 -7.76
C THR A 9 6.75 8.24 -8.54
N THR A 10 7.96 8.47 -9.04
CA THR A 10 8.79 7.41 -9.70
C THR A 10 9.80 6.83 -8.71
N ALA A 11 9.31 6.00 -7.79
CA ALA A 11 10.14 5.44 -6.73
C ALA A 11 11.35 4.63 -7.23
N MET A 12 11.20 3.84 -8.31
CA MET A 12 12.22 2.88 -8.75
C MET A 12 13.38 3.51 -9.55
N THR A 13 13.17 4.67 -10.18
CA THR A 13 14.15 5.32 -11.05
C THR A 13 14.63 6.67 -10.49
N GLY A 14 14.43 6.91 -9.20
CA GLY A 14 14.95 8.09 -8.51
C GLY A 14 14.11 9.36 -8.63
N HIS A 15 12.79 9.24 -8.50
CA HIS A 15 11.84 10.37 -8.34
C HIS A 15 11.79 11.38 -9.49
N GLN A 16 12.10 10.93 -10.71
CA GLN A 16 11.84 11.67 -11.94
C GLN A 16 10.38 12.14 -12.06
N PRO A 17 10.13 13.43 -12.35
CA PRO A 17 8.78 13.90 -12.58
C PRO A 17 8.15 13.23 -13.80
N HIS A 18 6.87 12.93 -13.69
CA HIS A 18 6.05 12.42 -14.78
C HIS A 18 4.68 13.13 -14.75
N PRO A 19 3.84 13.00 -15.80
CA PRO A 19 2.55 13.72 -15.87
C PRO A 19 1.61 13.47 -14.68
N GLY A 20 1.81 12.36 -13.97
CA GLY A 20 1.08 12.01 -12.74
C GLY A 20 1.63 12.65 -11.46
N THR A 21 2.69 13.45 -11.50
CA THR A 21 3.24 14.14 -10.30
C THR A 21 2.73 15.57 -10.14
N GLY A 22 2.25 16.19 -11.22
CA GLY A 22 1.88 17.61 -11.23
C GLY A 22 3.08 18.56 -11.11
N LYS A 23 4.29 18.08 -11.41
CA LYS A 23 5.52 18.88 -11.45
C LYS A 23 6.30 18.59 -12.73
N THR A 24 6.88 19.63 -13.31
CA THR A 24 7.79 19.52 -14.46
C THR A 24 9.25 19.37 -14.02
N MET A 25 10.14 19.00 -14.94
CA MET A 25 11.59 19.01 -14.71
C MET A 25 12.13 20.38 -14.26
N MET A 26 11.46 21.47 -14.65
CA MET A 26 11.81 22.85 -14.28
C MET A 26 11.33 23.23 -12.87
N GLY A 27 10.67 22.32 -12.14
CA GLY A 27 10.09 22.57 -10.82
C GLY A 27 8.74 23.28 -10.84
N ASN A 28 8.24 23.67 -12.02
CA ASN A 28 6.93 24.30 -12.15
C ASN A 28 5.82 23.31 -11.77
N VAL A 29 4.85 23.79 -10.98
CA VAL A 29 3.62 23.07 -10.67
C VAL A 29 2.69 23.17 -11.87
N VAL A 30 2.18 22.02 -12.32
CA VAL A 30 1.30 21.89 -13.47
C VAL A 30 0.14 20.96 -13.13
N ASP A 31 -0.92 21.00 -13.93
CA ASP A 31 -2.05 20.09 -13.77
C ASP A 31 -1.61 18.63 -13.85
N LYS A 32 -2.01 17.85 -12.86
CA LYS A 32 -1.75 16.42 -12.81
C LYS A 32 -2.68 15.67 -13.76
N VAL A 33 -2.11 14.81 -14.59
CA VAL A 33 -2.88 13.84 -15.38
C VAL A 33 -3.53 12.81 -14.45
N SER A 34 -4.86 12.66 -14.57
CA SER A 34 -5.63 11.68 -13.79
C SER A 34 -5.71 10.34 -14.52
N ILE A 35 -5.16 9.29 -13.89
CA ILE A 35 -5.24 7.93 -14.42
C ILE A 35 -6.70 7.49 -14.56
N LYS A 36 -7.54 7.80 -13.57
CA LYS A 36 -8.97 7.48 -13.62
C LYS A 36 -9.66 8.09 -14.84
N LYS A 37 -9.47 9.40 -15.09
CA LYS A 37 -10.07 10.08 -16.24
C LYS A 37 -9.62 9.48 -17.57
N ILE A 38 -8.35 9.04 -17.66
CA ILE A 38 -7.85 8.33 -18.85
C ILE A 38 -8.56 6.98 -19.03
N LEU A 39 -8.66 6.19 -17.96
CA LEU A 39 -9.33 4.89 -18.03
C LEU A 39 -10.82 5.02 -18.39
N GLU A 40 -11.51 6.03 -17.85
CA GLU A 40 -12.88 6.38 -18.22
C GLU A 40 -12.97 6.73 -19.71
N ALA A 41 -12.08 7.59 -20.21
CA ALA A 41 -12.06 8.03 -21.61
C ALA A 41 -11.76 6.89 -22.61
N VAL A 42 -10.97 5.89 -22.21
CA VAL A 42 -10.64 4.71 -23.03
C VAL A 42 -11.75 3.64 -22.98
N GLY A 43 -12.80 3.84 -22.18
CA GLY A 43 -13.96 2.94 -22.13
C GLY A 43 -13.79 1.75 -21.19
N VAL A 44 -13.02 1.89 -20.11
CA VAL A 44 -12.93 0.86 -19.06
C VAL A 44 -14.31 0.70 -18.40
N ALA A 45 -14.83 -0.53 -18.41
CA ALA A 45 -16.20 -0.85 -18.03
C ALA A 45 -16.50 -0.61 -16.54
N LYS A 46 -15.51 -0.82 -15.67
CA LYS A 46 -15.61 -0.49 -14.25
C LYS A 46 -14.25 -0.15 -13.68
N ILE A 47 -14.20 0.91 -12.88
CA ILE A 47 -13.01 1.37 -12.17
C ILE A 47 -13.36 1.46 -10.70
N ALA A 48 -12.56 0.82 -9.84
CA ALA A 48 -12.61 1.00 -8.40
C ALA A 48 -11.34 1.70 -7.92
N GLU A 49 -11.45 2.56 -6.92
CA GLU A 49 -10.32 3.18 -6.24
C GLU A 49 -10.33 2.71 -4.78
N ALA A 50 -9.15 2.40 -4.24
CA ALA A 50 -9.01 2.02 -2.84
C ALA A 50 -7.64 2.39 -2.27
N ASN A 51 -7.58 2.57 -0.96
CA ASN A 51 -6.31 2.60 -0.23
C ASN A 51 -5.77 1.17 -0.03
N PRO A 52 -4.62 0.80 -0.61
CA PRO A 52 -4.04 -0.55 -0.43
C PRO A 52 -3.61 -0.85 1.01
N LEU A 53 -3.47 0.16 1.86
CA LEU A 53 -3.13 -0.01 3.28
C LEU A 53 -4.34 -0.34 4.16
N ASN A 54 -5.55 -0.23 3.62
CA ASN A 54 -6.78 -0.73 4.23
C ASN A 54 -7.17 -2.04 3.54
N LEU A 55 -6.87 -3.17 4.17
CA LEU A 55 -6.97 -4.49 3.56
C LEU A 55 -8.40 -4.85 3.16
N ASP A 56 -9.38 -4.52 4.00
CA ASP A 56 -10.80 -4.80 3.72
C ASP A 56 -11.31 -3.97 2.54
N GLU A 57 -10.96 -2.68 2.51
CA GLU A 57 -11.28 -1.78 1.38
C GLU A 57 -10.65 -2.29 0.08
N ALA A 58 -9.38 -2.71 0.13
CA ALA A 58 -8.66 -3.22 -1.02
C ALA A 58 -9.28 -4.53 -1.56
N ILE A 59 -9.62 -5.47 -0.67
CA ILE A 59 -10.30 -6.71 -1.04
C ILE A 59 -11.67 -6.40 -1.65
N ASN A 60 -12.44 -5.50 -1.05
CA ASN A 60 -13.76 -5.12 -1.55
C ASN A 60 -13.68 -4.44 -2.91
N ALA A 61 -12.68 -3.59 -3.16
CA ALA A 61 -12.46 -2.97 -4.47
C ALA A 61 -12.20 -4.01 -5.56
N VAL A 62 -11.34 -4.99 -5.28
CA VAL A 62 -11.06 -6.10 -6.21
C VAL A 62 -12.30 -6.96 -6.46
N LYS A 63 -13.04 -7.32 -5.39
CA LYS A 63 -14.31 -8.06 -5.52
C LYS A 63 -15.33 -7.29 -6.32
N SER A 64 -15.45 -5.98 -6.13
CA SER A 64 -16.44 -5.15 -6.83
C SER A 64 -16.26 -5.17 -8.35
N VAL A 65 -15.04 -5.38 -8.83
CA VAL A 65 -14.73 -5.48 -10.25
C VAL A 65 -14.59 -6.92 -10.74
N ALA A 66 -14.62 -7.92 -9.83
CA ALA A 66 -14.35 -9.34 -10.09
C ALA A 66 -15.22 -9.90 -11.22
N ASP A 67 -16.53 -9.66 -11.10
CA ASP A 67 -17.57 -10.30 -11.90
C ASP A 67 -18.07 -9.43 -13.07
N VAL A 68 -17.46 -8.26 -13.27
CA VAL A 68 -17.83 -7.35 -14.37
C VAL A 68 -17.12 -7.76 -15.65
N LYS A 69 -17.89 -7.88 -16.74
CA LYS A 69 -17.37 -8.18 -18.08
C LYS A 69 -16.66 -6.96 -18.68
N GLY A 70 -15.73 -7.23 -19.60
CA GLY A 70 -14.93 -6.19 -20.27
C GLY A 70 -13.65 -5.82 -19.51
N VAL A 71 -12.94 -4.80 -20.02
CA VAL A 71 -11.76 -4.27 -19.34
C VAL A 71 -12.20 -3.54 -18.08
N ARG A 72 -11.69 -3.97 -16.93
CA ARG A 72 -11.97 -3.38 -15.62
C ARG A 72 -10.70 -3.13 -14.85
N ALA A 73 -10.69 -2.09 -14.03
CA ALA A 73 -9.50 -1.60 -13.35
C ALA A 73 -9.71 -1.38 -11.85
N VAL A 74 -8.63 -1.56 -11.08
CA VAL A 74 -8.54 -1.11 -9.69
C VAL A 74 -7.34 -0.18 -9.59
N ILE A 75 -7.54 1.01 -9.04
CA ILE A 75 -6.48 1.97 -8.76
C ILE A 75 -6.24 1.97 -7.25
N PHE A 76 -5.10 1.42 -6.85
CA PHE A 76 -4.61 1.52 -5.49
C PHE A 76 -3.79 2.78 -5.34
N LYS A 77 -4.23 3.68 -4.46
CA LYS A 77 -3.58 4.98 -4.27
C LYS A 77 -3.04 5.09 -2.85
N SER A 78 -1.72 5.20 -2.72
CA SER A 78 -1.03 5.41 -1.44
C SER A 78 0.36 5.96 -1.69
N PRO A 79 0.82 6.97 -0.94
CA PRO A 79 2.11 7.60 -1.21
C PRO A 79 3.28 6.64 -0.99
N CYS A 80 4.36 6.80 -1.77
CA CYS A 80 5.55 5.96 -1.62
C CYS A 80 6.27 6.24 -0.29
N ILE A 81 6.79 5.17 0.33
CA ILE A 81 7.64 5.27 1.53
C ILE A 81 8.91 6.09 1.29
N ALA A 82 9.40 6.16 0.05
CA ALA A 82 10.61 6.91 -0.30
C ALA A 82 10.41 8.44 -0.29
N VAL A 83 9.16 8.92 -0.34
CA VAL A 83 8.82 10.36 -0.35
C VAL A 83 7.94 10.79 0.82
N SER A 84 7.62 9.86 1.72
CA SER A 84 6.75 10.10 2.87
C SER A 84 7.54 9.96 4.16
N LYS A 85 6.96 10.35 5.29
CA LYS A 85 7.51 10.04 6.62
C LYS A 85 6.76 8.86 7.23
N PRO A 86 7.41 8.04 8.07
CA PRO A 86 6.72 6.99 8.84
C PRO A 86 5.58 7.57 9.69
N SER A 87 4.43 6.90 9.70
CA SER A 87 3.23 7.34 10.44
C SER A 87 3.13 6.70 11.84
N GLY A 88 4.26 6.62 12.55
CA GLY A 88 4.38 5.91 13.83
C GLY A 88 4.90 4.49 13.67
N LEU A 89 5.54 3.97 14.73
CA LEU A 89 6.20 2.67 14.70
C LEU A 89 5.35 1.61 15.42
N PHE A 90 5.13 0.49 14.72
CA PHE A 90 4.50 -0.70 15.28
C PHE A 90 5.51 -1.58 16.02
N ALA A 91 5.02 -2.28 17.05
CA ALA A 91 5.75 -3.29 17.78
C ALA A 91 4.91 -4.57 17.94
N VAL A 92 5.59 -5.68 18.21
CA VAL A 92 4.96 -6.96 18.54
C VAL A 92 4.93 -7.12 20.06
N ASP A 93 3.76 -7.37 20.62
CA ASP A 93 3.56 -7.85 21.97
C ASP A 93 3.96 -9.33 22.02
N THR A 94 5.12 -9.60 22.63
CA THR A 94 5.69 -10.95 22.68
C THR A 94 4.87 -11.90 23.54
N GLU A 95 4.09 -11.40 24.50
CA GLU A 95 3.25 -12.22 25.37
C GLU A 95 2.01 -12.70 24.61
N LYS A 96 1.40 -11.82 23.81
CA LYS A 96 0.26 -12.19 22.95
C LYS A 96 0.65 -12.96 21.70
N CYS A 97 1.90 -12.84 21.24
CA CYS A 97 2.35 -13.47 20.01
C CYS A 97 2.43 -15.01 20.15
N ILE A 98 1.56 -15.69 19.38
CA ILE A 98 1.47 -17.17 19.31
C ILE A 98 2.43 -17.81 18.28
N SER A 99 3.41 -17.06 17.78
CA SER A 99 4.40 -17.56 16.79
C SER A 99 3.82 -18.20 15.51
N CYS A 100 2.61 -17.83 15.08
CA CYS A 100 1.97 -18.42 13.90
C CYS A 100 2.63 -18.05 12.55
N LYS A 101 3.48 -17.00 12.55
CA LYS A 101 4.21 -16.44 11.40
C LYS A 101 3.35 -15.93 10.23
N LYS A 102 2.04 -15.76 10.43
CA LYS A 102 1.12 -15.26 9.39
C LYS A 102 1.54 -13.87 8.86
N CYS A 103 1.90 -12.94 9.75
CA CYS A 103 2.38 -11.61 9.37
C CYS A 103 3.65 -11.63 8.49
N ILE A 104 4.48 -12.67 8.59
CA ILE A 104 5.67 -12.84 7.76
C ILE A 104 5.28 -13.44 6.40
N ARG A 105 4.54 -14.57 6.41
CA ARG A 105 4.20 -15.32 5.19
C ARG A 105 3.30 -14.55 4.24
N GLU A 106 2.33 -13.81 4.76
CA GLU A 106 1.33 -13.12 3.93
C GLU A 106 1.83 -11.78 3.38
N LEU A 107 2.73 -11.09 4.11
CA LEU A 107 3.10 -9.71 3.78
C LEU A 107 4.49 -9.56 3.18
N GLY A 108 5.45 -10.42 3.53
CA GLY A 108 6.84 -10.24 3.11
C GLY A 108 7.45 -8.89 3.55
N CYS A 109 6.94 -8.29 4.63
CA CYS A 109 7.42 -6.98 5.08
C CYS A 109 8.86 -7.07 5.58
N PRO A 110 9.80 -6.25 5.06
CA PRO A 110 11.21 -6.32 5.46
C PRO A 110 11.44 -5.89 6.92
N ALA A 111 10.50 -5.16 7.52
CA ALA A 111 10.58 -4.76 8.91
C ALA A 111 10.23 -5.88 9.89
N ILE A 112 9.62 -6.99 9.45
CA ILE A 112 9.23 -8.08 10.35
C ILE A 112 10.31 -9.16 10.33
N VAL A 113 10.99 -9.31 11.47
CA VAL A 113 12.08 -10.27 11.66
C VAL A 113 11.69 -11.33 12.69
N ILE A 114 12.47 -12.41 12.77
CA ILE A 114 12.32 -13.42 13.82
C ILE A 114 13.41 -13.19 14.87
N LYS A 115 13.00 -13.04 16.13
CA LYS A 115 13.89 -12.94 17.29
C LYS A 115 13.38 -13.91 18.37
N ASP A 116 14.25 -14.76 18.87
CA ASP A 116 13.91 -15.79 19.89
C ASP A 116 12.70 -16.66 19.50
N GLY A 117 12.58 -16.99 18.21
CA GLY A 117 11.48 -17.80 17.67
C GLY A 117 10.13 -17.07 17.52
N LYS A 118 10.04 -15.78 17.92
CA LYS A 118 8.85 -14.93 17.80
C LYS A 118 9.05 -13.83 16.76
N ALA A 119 7.94 -13.31 16.25
CA ALA A 119 7.97 -12.13 15.37
C ALA A 119 8.38 -10.89 16.16
N SER A 120 9.21 -10.04 15.56
CA SER A 120 9.63 -8.74 16.07
C SER A 120 9.63 -7.73 14.93
N ILE A 121 9.47 -6.44 15.23
CA ILE A 121 9.50 -5.37 14.23
C ILE A 121 10.79 -4.56 14.40
N GLU A 122 11.56 -4.48 13.33
CA GLU A 122 12.73 -3.61 13.23
C GLU A 122 12.28 -2.18 12.95
N ASN A 123 12.43 -1.31 13.94
CA ASN A 123 11.95 0.06 13.92
C ASN A 123 12.53 0.87 12.76
N SER A 124 13.79 0.63 12.41
CA SER A 124 14.48 1.37 11.33
C SER A 124 13.89 1.10 9.93
N LEU A 125 13.14 -0.01 9.77
CA LEU A 125 12.51 -0.41 8.51
C LEU A 125 10.98 -0.23 8.53
N CYS A 126 10.40 0.01 9.71
CA CYS A 126 8.96 0.13 9.89
C CYS A 126 8.47 1.50 9.44
N PHE A 127 7.49 1.51 8.52
CA PHE A 127 6.92 2.74 7.99
C PHE A 127 5.51 3.08 8.52
N GLY A 128 4.97 2.23 9.40
CA GLY A 128 3.64 2.51 9.97
C GLY A 128 2.47 2.23 9.03
N CYS A 129 2.61 1.34 8.05
CA CYS A 129 1.55 1.08 7.05
C CYS A 129 0.32 0.31 7.57
N SER A 130 0.35 -0.15 8.82
CA SER A 130 -0.72 -0.86 9.57
C SER A 130 -1.24 -2.18 8.98
N VAL A 131 -0.81 -2.63 7.80
CA VAL A 131 -1.29 -3.89 7.21
C VAL A 131 -0.97 -5.11 8.11
N CYS A 132 0.15 -5.09 8.83
CA CYS A 132 0.54 -6.15 9.75
C CYS A 132 -0.41 -6.30 10.95
N THR A 133 -1.05 -5.22 11.41
CA THR A 133 -2.03 -5.28 12.49
C THR A 133 -3.31 -5.96 12.04
N GLN A 134 -3.73 -5.71 10.78
CA GLN A 134 -4.95 -6.24 10.18
C GLN A 134 -4.90 -7.75 9.92
N VAL A 135 -3.71 -8.31 9.68
CA VAL A 135 -3.56 -9.77 9.41
C VAL A 135 -3.32 -10.60 10.66
N CYS A 136 -2.94 -9.99 11.79
CA CYS A 136 -2.61 -10.69 13.02
C CYS A 136 -3.88 -11.28 13.69
N PRO A 137 -4.02 -12.61 13.81
CA PRO A 137 -5.27 -13.21 14.30
C PRO A 137 -5.51 -12.99 15.79
N VAL A 138 -4.47 -12.60 16.54
CA VAL A 138 -4.50 -12.41 18.00
C VAL A 138 -4.22 -10.97 18.42
N ASN A 139 -4.22 -10.03 17.46
CA ASN A 139 -3.97 -8.60 17.70
C ASN A 139 -2.69 -8.33 18.51
N ALA A 140 -1.64 -9.14 18.27
CA ALA A 140 -0.35 -9.00 18.95
C ALA A 140 0.54 -7.90 18.34
N ILE A 141 0.11 -7.22 17.27
CA ILE A 141 0.88 -6.16 16.63
C ILE A 141 0.12 -4.85 16.78
N GLY A 142 0.78 -3.82 17.32
CA GLY A 142 0.16 -2.54 17.61
C GLY A 142 1.17 -1.47 18.01
N GLY A 143 0.66 -0.32 18.43
CA GLY A 143 1.47 0.84 18.82
C GLY A 143 1.66 1.84 17.69
N MET A 144 1.43 3.11 18.01
CA MET A 144 2.14 4.25 17.44
C MET A 144 3.09 4.68 18.55
N LYS A 145 4.31 4.14 18.58
CA LYS A 145 5.39 4.85 19.27
C LYS A 145 5.87 6.00 18.39
#